data_AF-A0A564Q210-F1
#
_entry.id   AF-A0A564Q210-F1
#
_cell.length_a   1.000
_cell.length_b   1.000
_cell.length_c   1.000
_cell.angle_alpha   90.00
_cell.angle_beta   90.00
_cell.angle_gamma   90.00
#
_symmetry.space_group_name_H-M   'P 1'
#
loop_
_entity.id
_entity.type
_entity.pdbx_description
1 polymer ?
#
loop_
_entity_poly.entity_id
_entity_poly.type
_entity_poly.pdbx_seq_one_letter_code
_entity_poly.pdbx_strand_id
1 'polypeptide(L)'
;MDETINNPTNPMYLYSKQVKGEKVKSDLLNRQVDKERVSTAITSLKEIGKQRSLEEFELRDNCKEWVYEILGDCSKSKEAEYLLNDFTDSMMTRMREKGKFAFAIVSEGSLLLCHSSIGEQTITPAWEGVNRMLDKDNVEHFVLFQKKKGITTVAYYEHSPSEFFTRWLGMPEREAFFYLGGKNRIYVDIDGIDCALELSEDEVEEKLLKRTSPFKVEKNQLIFSKPIEKLRVNQIRRGKKRYKSIEDFLQDYLARKYELSYYQEAYRKIAGSLDPMLQKHIDDFDRLVTVSSNGEQVKVRKRNPNFEILFAGKSASSAIIEMRESYFNHLFTNFLNETRTRVFHAGMEMYPQSYGPFKIGSLEIFNKIESNTIITNLLEFSQKTNILDDTLKRALYYSIVLLLSKSNEKKPISYLFTKFANELGEGIHKSDIVLHNETDVIEFKSRDYLIGKDEDVSKRISEDVKSKISYHTFKIYFFGINDKTKKMDPLTSSKLSSDRVDSLEKKIAKELGNEMRVTLLKVPLDTGDECLLIMLVVGDNNI
;
A
#
# COMPACT_ATOMS: atom_id res chain seq x y z
N MET A 1 63.43 -34.76 26.64
CA MET A 1 63.66 -33.81 25.54
C MET A 1 62.29 -33.42 25.06
N ASP A 2 61.78 -32.34 25.65
CA ASP A 2 60.52 -31.71 25.33
C ASP A 2 60.67 -30.94 24.02
N GLU A 3 59.91 -31.32 23.00
CA GLU A 3 59.56 -30.42 21.90
C GLU A 3 58.15 -29.91 22.15
N THR A 4 58.07 -28.81 22.93
CA THR A 4 56.92 -27.92 22.95
C THR A 4 56.71 -27.35 21.55
N ILE A 5 55.79 -27.94 20.79
CA ILE A 5 55.23 -27.33 19.60
C ILE A 5 54.38 -26.15 20.07
N ASN A 6 54.98 -24.95 20.03
CA ASN A 6 54.28 -23.68 20.09
C ASN A 6 53.28 -23.61 18.92
N ASN A 7 52.02 -23.96 19.16
CA ASN A 7 50.93 -23.52 18.29
C ASN A 7 50.92 -21.98 18.32
N PRO A 8 51.00 -21.29 17.16
CA PRO A 8 50.83 -19.84 17.15
C PRO A 8 49.39 -19.55 17.56
N THR A 9 49.20 -19.09 18.79
CA THR A 9 47.89 -18.69 19.31
C THR A 9 47.29 -17.63 18.39
N ASN A 10 46.13 -17.90 17.78
CA ASN A 10 45.42 -16.96 16.91
C ASN A 10 45.41 -15.55 17.52
N PRO A 11 45.80 -14.51 16.74
CA PRO A 11 45.86 -13.15 17.26
C PRO A 11 44.44 -12.67 17.60
N MET A 12 44.34 -11.92 18.71
CA MET A 12 43.10 -11.28 19.13
C MET A 12 43.38 -9.79 19.33
N TYR A 13 42.71 -8.96 18.55
CA TYR A 13 42.86 -7.51 18.57
C TYR A 13 41.68 -6.88 19.29
N LEU A 14 41.99 -5.92 20.15
CA LEU A 14 41.02 -5.13 20.89
C LEU A 14 41.13 -3.67 20.44
N TYR A 15 40.01 -3.10 20.02
CA TYR A 15 39.88 -1.69 19.72
C TYR A 15 38.93 -1.08 20.74
N SER A 16 39.28 0.07 21.32
CA SER A 16 38.44 0.77 22.27
C SER A 16 38.35 2.26 21.96
N LYS A 17 37.15 2.83 22.13
CA LYS A 17 36.87 4.24 21.88
C LYS A 17 35.92 4.76 22.95
N GLN A 18 36.21 5.92 23.52
CA GLN A 18 35.19 6.67 24.25
C GLN A 18 34.19 7.21 23.24
N VAL A 19 32.88 7.05 23.45
CA VAL A 19 31.86 7.32 22.40
C VAL A 19 31.92 8.76 21.83
N LYS A 20 32.37 9.75 22.62
CA LYS A 20 32.61 11.14 22.16
C LYS A 20 34.08 11.47 21.81
N GLY A 21 35.00 10.55 22.02
CA GLY A 21 36.40 10.74 21.71
C GLY A 21 36.68 10.52 20.23
N GLU A 22 37.72 11.18 19.71
CA GLU A 22 38.12 11.07 18.30
C GLU A 22 39.09 9.91 18.05
N LYS A 23 39.77 9.43 19.09
CA LYS A 23 40.83 8.42 18.97
C LYS A 23 40.33 7.03 19.35
N VAL A 24 40.51 6.08 18.43
CA VAL A 24 40.44 4.65 18.74
C VAL A 24 41.81 4.21 19.25
N LYS A 25 41.82 3.47 20.36
CA LYS A 25 43.02 2.78 20.87
C LYS A 25 42.97 1.33 20.44
N SER A 26 44.10 0.77 20.02
CA SER A 26 44.22 -0.64 19.66
C SER A 26 45.26 -1.34 20.52
N ASP A 27 44.94 -2.55 20.94
CA ASP A 27 45.80 -3.42 21.74
C ASP A 27 45.78 -4.84 21.14
N LEU A 28 46.93 -5.52 21.13
CA LEU A 28 47.05 -6.93 20.76
C LEU A 28 47.12 -7.80 22.01
N LEU A 29 46.19 -8.73 22.16
CA LEU A 29 46.21 -9.69 23.26
C LEU A 29 47.17 -10.83 22.93
N ASN A 30 48.32 -10.85 23.60
CA ASN A 30 49.37 -11.86 23.36
C ASN A 30 49.29 -13.05 24.33
N ARG A 31 48.75 -12.87 25.55
CA ARG A 31 48.71 -13.90 26.58
C ARG A 31 47.46 -14.78 26.43
N GLN A 32 47.65 -16.09 26.45
CA GLN A 32 46.58 -17.07 26.30
C GLN A 32 45.48 -16.94 27.37
N VAL A 33 45.87 -16.73 28.64
CA VAL A 33 44.93 -16.54 29.77
C VAL A 33 43.99 -15.34 29.54
N ASP A 34 44.48 -14.28 28.90
CA ASP A 34 43.70 -13.06 28.66
C ASP A 34 42.73 -13.27 27.48
N LYS A 35 43.17 -13.99 26.44
CA LYS A 35 42.29 -14.44 25.34
C LYS A 35 41.14 -15.29 25.85
N GLU A 36 41.41 -16.26 26.72
CA GLU A 36 40.40 -17.16 27.28
C GLU A 36 39.35 -16.41 28.12
N ARG A 37 39.78 -15.42 28.90
CA ARG A 37 38.86 -14.57 29.68
C ARG A 37 37.92 -13.77 28.76
N VAL A 38 38.47 -13.11 27.74
CA VAL A 38 37.68 -12.34 26.78
C VAL A 38 36.73 -13.26 26.00
N SER A 39 37.20 -14.43 25.55
CA SER A 39 36.35 -15.43 24.87
C SER A 39 35.20 -15.92 25.76
N THR A 40 35.44 -16.08 27.07
CA THR A 40 34.40 -16.45 28.04
C THR A 40 33.34 -15.35 28.18
N ALA A 41 33.77 -14.08 28.23
CA ALA A 41 32.85 -12.94 28.25
C ALA A 41 32.02 -12.84 26.96
N ILE A 42 32.65 -12.97 25.78
CA ILE A 42 31.96 -12.99 24.47
C ILE A 42 30.93 -14.12 24.41
N THR A 43 31.30 -15.31 24.90
CA THR A 43 30.39 -16.48 24.92
C THR A 43 29.19 -16.19 25.82
N SER A 44 29.42 -15.61 27.00
CA SER A 44 28.35 -15.22 27.93
C SER A 44 27.41 -14.18 27.33
N LEU A 45 27.93 -13.19 26.59
CA LEU A 45 27.11 -12.22 25.85
C LEU A 45 26.30 -12.91 24.75
N LYS A 46 26.91 -13.82 24.00
CA LYS A 46 26.22 -14.55 22.93
C LYS A 46 24.99 -15.31 23.46
N GLU A 47 25.06 -15.89 24.65
CA GLU A 47 23.94 -16.63 25.26
C GLU A 47 22.70 -15.77 25.54
N ILE A 48 22.85 -14.45 25.73
CA ILE A 48 21.73 -13.52 25.94
C ILE A 48 21.26 -12.85 24.65
N GLY A 49 22.01 -13.00 23.56
CA GLY A 49 21.72 -12.40 22.26
C GLY A 49 20.75 -13.21 21.41
N LYS A 50 20.01 -12.53 20.54
CA LYS A 50 19.26 -13.17 19.45
C LYS A 50 20.22 -13.49 18.30
N GLN A 51 20.09 -14.66 17.67
CA GLN A 51 20.98 -15.09 16.59
C GLN A 51 20.23 -15.28 15.26
N ARG A 52 20.77 -14.72 14.17
CA ARG A 52 20.21 -14.77 12.82
C ARG A 52 21.29 -14.82 11.73
N SER A 53 20.91 -15.05 10.47
CA SER A 53 21.82 -14.92 9.33
C SER A 53 22.13 -13.44 9.05
N LEU A 54 23.36 -13.12 8.63
CA LEU A 54 23.72 -11.76 8.19
C LEU A 54 22.89 -11.32 6.97
N GLU A 55 22.49 -12.25 6.11
CA GLU A 55 21.70 -11.96 4.91
C GLU A 55 20.25 -11.53 5.21
N GLU A 56 19.77 -11.73 6.45
CA GLU A 56 18.47 -11.22 6.90
C GLU A 56 18.50 -9.73 7.26
N PHE A 57 19.69 -9.11 7.28
CA PHE A 57 19.88 -7.70 7.62
C PHE A 57 20.33 -6.88 6.41
N GLU A 58 19.79 -5.67 6.31
CA GLU A 58 20.13 -4.64 5.32
C GLU A 58 21.19 -3.68 5.88
N LEU A 59 22.34 -4.21 6.32
CA LEU A 59 23.47 -3.36 6.70
C LEU A 59 23.90 -2.50 5.51
N ARG A 60 24.34 -1.27 5.79
CA ARG A 60 24.96 -0.40 4.77
C ARG A 60 26.13 -1.11 4.09
N ASP A 61 26.25 -0.95 2.77
CA ASP A 61 27.21 -1.67 1.92
C ASP A 61 28.64 -1.60 2.47
N ASN A 62 29.10 -0.40 2.86
CA ASN A 62 30.41 -0.18 3.45
C ASN A 62 30.63 -0.97 4.75
N CYS A 63 29.62 -1.04 5.63
CA CYS A 63 29.71 -1.78 6.88
C CYS A 63 29.76 -3.28 6.62
N LYS A 64 28.96 -3.76 5.67
CA LYS A 64 28.94 -5.17 5.26
C LYS A 64 30.28 -5.60 4.66
N GLU A 65 30.89 -4.75 3.82
CA GLU A 65 32.23 -4.94 3.28
C GLU A 65 33.29 -5.04 4.40
N TRP A 66 33.35 -4.06 5.30
CA TRP A 66 34.30 -4.09 6.43
C TRP A 66 34.14 -5.34 7.30
N VAL A 67 32.90 -5.77 7.58
CA VAL A 67 32.65 -7.01 8.33
C VAL A 67 33.22 -8.22 7.59
N TYR A 68 33.00 -8.36 6.28
CA TYR A 68 33.54 -9.50 5.53
C TYR A 68 35.07 -9.48 5.43
N GLU A 69 35.68 -8.30 5.27
CA GLU A 69 37.13 -8.13 5.26
C GLU A 69 37.76 -8.54 6.60
N ILE A 70 37.21 -8.05 7.72
CA ILE A 70 37.68 -8.39 9.07
C ILE A 70 37.51 -9.88 9.38
N LEU A 71 36.37 -10.48 8.98
CA LEU A 71 36.12 -11.91 9.18
C LEU A 71 36.99 -12.80 8.26
N GLY A 72 37.50 -12.26 7.15
CA GLY A 72 38.43 -12.94 6.26
C GLY A 72 39.90 -12.82 6.69
N ASP A 73 40.26 -11.68 7.28
CA ASP A 73 41.61 -11.39 7.77
C ASP A 73 41.55 -10.50 9.02
N CYS A 74 41.84 -11.08 10.18
CA CYS A 74 41.79 -10.40 11.47
C CYS A 74 42.87 -9.31 11.66
N SER A 75 43.86 -9.20 10.76
CA SER A 75 44.91 -8.17 10.82
C SER A 75 44.47 -6.80 10.26
N LYS A 76 43.23 -6.71 9.75
CA LYS A 76 42.60 -5.53 9.14
C LYS A 76 42.24 -4.43 10.16
N SER A 77 43.27 -3.72 10.62
CA SER A 77 43.13 -2.75 11.72
C SER A 77 42.34 -1.49 11.36
N LYS A 78 42.39 -1.03 10.11
CA LYS A 78 41.70 0.21 9.69
C LYS A 78 40.20 -0.01 9.56
N GLU A 79 39.81 -1.15 9.01
CA GLU A 79 38.43 -1.55 8.82
C GLU A 79 37.72 -1.71 10.17
N ALA A 80 38.40 -2.30 11.16
CA ALA A 80 37.90 -2.40 12.53
C ALA A 80 37.70 -1.02 13.18
N GLU A 81 38.62 -0.08 12.96
CA GLU A 81 38.49 1.31 13.41
C GLU A 81 37.33 2.04 12.70
N TYR A 82 37.19 1.90 11.39
CA TYR A 82 36.10 2.51 10.62
C TYR A 82 34.73 1.99 11.06
N LEU A 83 34.62 0.68 11.26
CA LEU A 83 33.38 0.08 11.72
C LEU A 83 33.05 0.48 13.15
N LEU A 84 34.03 0.55 14.05
CA LEU A 84 33.82 1.04 15.42
C LEU A 84 33.41 2.51 15.42
N ASN A 85 34.03 3.35 14.58
CA ASN A 85 33.65 4.74 14.43
C ASN A 85 32.21 4.87 13.93
N ASP A 86 31.87 4.20 12.84
CA ASP A 86 30.52 4.23 12.26
C ASP A 86 29.44 3.74 13.26
N PHE A 87 29.74 2.69 14.03
CA PHE A 87 28.89 2.21 15.12
C PHE A 87 28.67 3.26 16.20
N THR A 88 29.73 3.95 16.64
CA THR A 88 29.64 4.99 17.68
C THR A 88 29.03 6.31 17.21
N ASP A 89 29.33 6.74 15.99
CA ASP A 89 28.90 8.04 15.46
C ASP A 89 27.40 8.07 15.18
N SER A 90 26.85 6.90 14.89
CA SER A 90 25.43 6.68 14.70
C SER A 90 24.63 6.71 16.02
N MET A 91 25.29 6.61 17.19
CA MET A 91 24.63 6.67 18.51
C MET A 91 24.05 8.06 18.81
N MET A 92 22.96 8.12 19.58
CA MET A 92 22.22 9.37 19.85
C MET A 92 22.15 9.75 21.34
N THR A 93 22.19 11.06 21.61
CA THR A 93 21.86 11.72 22.90
C THR A 93 22.48 11.05 24.13
N ARG A 94 21.72 10.23 24.88
CA ARG A 94 22.13 9.60 26.15
C ARG A 94 23.24 8.55 25.98
N MET A 95 23.31 7.88 24.82
CA MET A 95 24.36 6.91 24.51
C MET A 95 25.74 7.56 24.42
N ARG A 96 25.79 8.89 24.25
CA ARG A 96 27.04 9.66 24.13
C ARG A 96 27.38 10.42 25.44
N GLU A 97 26.79 10.04 26.57
CA GLU A 97 27.12 10.64 27.86
C GLU A 97 28.55 10.31 28.31
N LYS A 98 29.09 11.08 29.25
CA LYS A 98 30.43 10.81 29.80
C LYS A 98 30.42 9.44 30.49
N GLY A 99 31.50 8.66 30.35
CA GLY A 99 31.60 7.31 30.93
C GLY A 99 31.08 6.17 30.04
N LYS A 100 30.68 6.44 28.79
CA LYS A 100 30.29 5.42 27.81
C LYS A 100 31.46 5.09 26.86
N PHE A 101 31.67 3.79 26.62
CA PHE A 101 32.74 3.26 25.79
C PHE A 101 32.20 2.27 24.77
N ALA A 102 32.86 2.20 23.62
CA ALA A 102 32.62 1.17 22.63
C ALA A 102 33.89 0.38 22.36
N PHE A 103 33.72 -0.90 22.07
CA PHE A 103 34.79 -1.85 21.82
C PHE A 103 34.54 -2.60 20.52
N ALA A 104 35.61 -2.85 19.77
CA ALA A 104 35.64 -3.90 18.76
C ALA A 104 36.63 -4.99 19.19
N ILE A 105 36.23 -6.25 19.18
CA ILE A 105 37.12 -7.38 19.46
C ILE A 105 37.16 -8.29 18.25
N VAL A 106 38.34 -8.42 17.67
CA VAL A 106 38.58 -9.14 16.43
C VAL A 106 39.42 -10.37 16.71
N SER A 107 38.95 -11.52 16.24
CA SER A 107 39.69 -12.79 16.23
C SER A 107 39.33 -13.56 14.96
N GLU A 108 40.03 -14.65 14.67
CA GLU A 108 39.78 -15.43 13.45
C GLU A 108 38.29 -15.80 13.30
N GLY A 109 37.67 -15.31 12.23
CA GLY A 109 36.27 -15.56 11.91
C GLY A 109 35.24 -14.99 12.92
N SER A 110 35.64 -14.06 13.80
CA SER A 110 34.74 -13.47 14.81
C SER A 110 35.04 -12.00 15.07
N LEU A 111 33.98 -11.18 15.08
CA LEU A 111 34.04 -9.75 15.33
C LEU A 111 32.91 -9.35 16.29
N LEU A 112 33.26 -8.85 17.48
CA LEU A 112 32.30 -8.26 18.42
C LEU A 112 32.39 -6.74 18.34
N LEU A 113 31.25 -6.07 18.25
CA LEU A 113 31.08 -4.65 18.58
C LEU A 113 30.24 -4.55 19.84
N CYS A 114 30.67 -3.77 20.81
CA CYS A 114 29.99 -3.67 22.10
C CYS A 114 29.99 -2.24 22.59
N HIS A 115 28.85 -1.75 23.07
CA HIS A 115 28.71 -0.49 23.78
C HIS A 115 28.46 -0.78 25.26
N SER A 116 29.26 -0.17 26.12
CA SER A 116 29.26 -0.43 27.55
C SER A 116 29.25 0.88 28.33
N SER A 117 28.63 0.82 29.51
CA SER A 117 28.57 1.92 30.44
C SER A 117 29.35 1.63 31.70
N ILE A 118 30.14 2.60 32.15
CA ILE A 118 31.00 2.43 33.32
C ILE A 118 30.66 3.52 34.32
N GLY A 119 30.13 3.10 35.47
CA GLY A 119 29.79 3.99 36.58
C GLY A 119 30.99 4.51 37.37
N GLU A 120 32.15 3.84 37.32
CA GLU A 120 33.34 4.18 38.11
C GLU A 120 34.46 4.81 37.26
N GLN A 121 34.95 5.99 37.69
CA GLN A 121 35.97 6.80 36.99
C GLN A 121 37.37 6.15 36.90
N THR A 122 37.58 4.96 37.48
CA THR A 122 38.90 4.35 37.69
C THR A 122 39.26 3.23 36.72
N ILE A 123 38.34 2.76 35.86
CA ILE A 123 38.64 1.70 34.89
C ILE A 123 39.24 2.33 33.64
N THR A 124 40.55 2.18 33.48
CA THR A 124 41.23 2.55 32.23
C THR A 124 40.79 1.57 31.13
N PRO A 125 40.42 2.05 29.92
CA PRO A 125 40.13 1.20 28.76
C PRO A 125 41.42 0.58 28.21
N ALA A 126 41.97 -0.34 28.99
CA ALA A 126 43.01 -1.30 28.63
C ALA A 126 42.40 -2.71 28.76
N TRP A 127 43.03 -3.72 28.15
CA TRP A 127 42.53 -5.11 28.17
C TRP A 127 42.22 -5.64 29.60
N GLU A 128 42.91 -5.13 30.62
CA GLU A 128 42.72 -5.46 32.04
C GLU A 128 41.31 -5.09 32.56
N GLY A 129 40.67 -4.08 31.97
CA GLY A 129 39.30 -3.65 32.30
C GLY A 129 38.21 -4.24 31.39
N VAL A 130 38.56 -4.82 30.24
CA VAL A 130 37.60 -5.23 29.20
C VAL A 130 36.65 -6.32 29.67
N ASN A 131 37.09 -7.27 30.48
CA ASN A 131 36.20 -8.32 30.99
C ASN A 131 35.05 -7.71 31.82
N ARG A 132 35.36 -6.72 32.69
CA ARG A 132 34.32 -6.00 33.45
C ARG A 132 33.41 -5.18 32.53
N MET A 133 33.96 -4.61 31.46
CA MET A 133 33.18 -3.82 30.49
C MET A 133 32.25 -4.70 29.63
N LEU A 134 32.60 -5.97 29.44
CA LEU A 134 31.79 -6.97 28.73
C LEU A 134 30.83 -7.75 29.67
N ASP A 135 30.83 -7.46 30.97
CA ASP A 135 29.85 -8.04 31.89
C ASP A 135 28.43 -7.65 31.45
N LYS A 136 27.50 -8.61 31.53
CA LYS A 136 26.10 -8.45 31.07
C LYS A 136 25.42 -7.22 31.65
N ASP A 137 25.76 -6.84 32.88
CA ASP A 137 25.19 -5.70 33.60
C ASP A 137 25.73 -4.34 33.10
N ASN A 138 26.88 -4.33 32.44
CA ASN A 138 27.53 -3.11 31.94
C ASN A 138 27.28 -2.88 30.44
N VAL A 139 26.92 -3.94 29.70
CA VAL A 139 26.67 -3.87 28.26
C VAL A 139 25.30 -3.30 27.96
N GLU A 140 25.29 -2.16 27.26
CA GLU A 140 24.09 -1.48 26.78
C GLU A 140 23.56 -2.14 25.50
N HIS A 141 24.46 -2.46 24.57
CA HIS A 141 24.15 -3.27 23.39
C HIS A 141 25.41 -3.86 22.76
N PHE A 142 25.27 -5.00 22.09
CA PHE A 142 26.34 -5.62 21.34
C PHE A 142 25.86 -6.26 20.04
N VAL A 143 26.79 -6.40 19.09
CA VAL A 143 26.63 -7.14 17.84
C VAL A 143 27.86 -8.01 17.63
N LEU A 144 27.66 -9.31 17.48
CA LEU A 144 28.70 -10.32 17.29
C LEU A 144 28.50 -10.99 15.93
N PHE A 145 29.43 -10.74 15.01
CA PHE A 145 29.50 -11.42 13.72
C PHE A 145 30.40 -12.66 13.83
N GLN A 146 29.94 -13.79 13.32
CA GLN A 146 30.73 -15.03 13.31
C GLN A 146 30.61 -15.74 11.96
N LYS A 147 31.75 -16.09 11.37
CA LYS A 147 31.83 -16.86 10.13
C LYS A 147 32.11 -18.32 10.45
N LYS A 148 31.18 -19.22 10.12
CA LYS A 148 31.36 -20.68 10.25
C LYS A 148 30.98 -21.37 8.95
N LYS A 149 31.89 -22.15 8.37
CA LYS A 149 31.66 -22.93 7.13
C LYS A 149 31.10 -22.09 5.97
N GLY A 150 31.60 -20.85 5.81
CA GLY A 150 31.16 -19.94 4.76
C GLY A 150 29.88 -19.15 5.04
N ILE A 151 29.16 -19.45 6.13
CA ILE A 151 27.95 -18.73 6.54
C ILE A 151 28.31 -17.73 7.64
N THR A 152 27.88 -16.47 7.49
CA THR A 152 28.04 -15.44 8.52
C THR A 152 26.74 -15.30 9.31
N THR A 153 26.82 -15.54 10.63
CA THR A 153 25.72 -15.31 11.56
C THR A 153 25.95 -14.08 12.41
N VAL A 154 24.88 -13.42 12.82
CA VAL A 154 24.88 -12.24 13.68
C VAL A 154 24.16 -12.57 14.97
N ALA A 155 24.83 -12.40 16.11
CA ALA A 155 24.20 -12.39 17.43
C ALA A 155 24.13 -10.97 17.96
N TYR A 156 22.98 -10.52 18.46
CA TYR A 156 22.79 -9.13 18.89
C TYR A 156 21.89 -9.01 20.12
N TYR A 157 22.13 -7.96 20.91
CA TYR A 157 21.37 -7.63 22.12
C TYR A 157 21.38 -6.13 22.33
N GLU A 158 20.29 -5.62 22.91
CA GLU A 158 20.22 -4.26 23.44
C GLU A 158 19.37 -4.25 24.71
N HIS A 159 19.90 -3.64 25.77
CA HIS A 159 19.25 -3.54 27.07
C HIS A 159 17.94 -2.73 26.99
N SER A 160 17.94 -1.66 26.18
CA SER A 160 16.77 -0.81 25.91
C SER A 160 16.62 -0.60 24.40
N PRO A 161 15.70 -1.31 23.73
CA PRO A 161 15.54 -1.25 22.27
C PRO A 161 15.47 0.17 21.71
N SER A 162 16.31 0.49 20.73
CA SER A 162 16.42 1.84 20.16
C SER A 162 16.38 1.86 18.63
N GLU A 163 15.77 2.93 18.08
CA GLU A 163 15.69 3.14 16.63
C GLU A 163 17.09 3.19 15.99
N PHE A 164 18.08 3.75 16.69
CA PHE A 164 19.47 3.78 16.25
C PHE A 164 19.97 2.35 15.99
N PHE A 165 19.86 1.47 16.99
CA PHE A 165 20.44 0.13 16.90
C PHE A 165 19.76 -0.70 15.80
N THR A 166 18.42 -0.59 15.67
CA THR A 166 17.68 -1.23 14.58
C THR A 166 18.09 -0.74 13.19
N ARG A 167 18.36 0.56 13.04
CA ARG A 167 18.77 1.16 11.75
C ARG A 167 20.21 0.84 11.42
N TRP A 168 21.12 0.91 12.39
CA TRP A 168 22.53 0.63 12.18
C TRP A 168 22.74 -0.83 11.78
N LEU A 169 22.05 -1.76 12.47
CA LEU A 169 22.12 -3.18 12.14
C LEU A 169 21.39 -3.51 10.82
N GLY A 170 20.56 -2.62 10.28
CA GLY A 170 19.79 -2.88 9.08
C GLY A 170 18.65 -3.89 9.32
N MET A 171 17.98 -3.85 10.48
CA MET A 171 16.84 -4.74 10.72
C MET A 171 15.68 -4.40 9.76
N PRO A 172 15.04 -5.39 9.10
CA PRO A 172 13.87 -5.14 8.26
C PRO A 172 12.79 -4.40 9.03
N GLU A 173 12.07 -3.47 8.39
CA GLU A 173 11.17 -2.52 9.06
C GLU A 173 10.10 -3.21 9.92
N ARG A 174 9.57 -4.35 9.45
CA ARG A 174 8.62 -5.18 10.20
C ARG A 174 9.23 -5.73 11.48
N GLU A 175 10.48 -6.16 11.45
CA GLU A 175 11.16 -6.74 12.61
C GLU A 175 11.66 -5.68 13.58
N ALA A 176 12.22 -4.58 13.07
CA ALA A 176 12.59 -3.40 13.85
C ALA A 176 11.39 -2.91 14.67
N PHE A 177 10.20 -2.91 14.06
CA PHE A 177 8.96 -2.54 14.74
C PHE A 177 8.60 -3.44 15.93
N PHE A 178 8.66 -4.78 15.77
CA PHE A 178 8.42 -5.71 16.88
C PHE A 178 9.51 -5.62 17.95
N TYR A 179 10.76 -5.47 17.51
CA TYR A 179 11.92 -5.32 18.37
C TYR A 179 11.81 -4.08 19.29
N LEU A 180 11.25 -2.99 18.78
CA LEU A 180 11.02 -1.74 19.52
C LEU A 180 9.74 -1.76 20.39
N GLY A 181 9.12 -2.93 20.61
CA GLY A 181 7.97 -3.07 21.50
C GLY A 181 6.66 -2.46 20.97
N GLY A 182 6.51 -2.38 19.64
CA GLY A 182 5.34 -1.79 19.01
C GLY A 182 4.06 -2.60 19.20
N LYS A 183 3.32 -2.39 20.29
CA LYS A 183 1.91 -2.77 20.37
C LYS A 183 1.05 -1.67 19.74
N ASN A 184 0.01 -2.06 19.00
CA ASN A 184 -0.98 -1.12 18.51
C ASN A 184 -1.88 -0.72 19.69
N ARG A 185 -1.96 0.57 20.01
CA ARG A 185 -2.72 1.09 21.15
C ARG A 185 -3.85 1.97 20.66
N ILE A 186 -5.08 1.59 20.96
CA ILE A 186 -6.28 2.38 20.70
C ILE A 186 -6.75 2.97 22.03
N TYR A 187 -6.60 4.28 22.17
CA TYR A 187 -7.03 5.04 23.35
C TYR A 187 -8.50 5.41 23.21
N VAL A 188 -9.27 5.10 24.25
CA VAL A 188 -10.72 5.32 24.34
C VAL A 188 -11.05 5.88 25.72
N ASP A 189 -12.20 6.53 25.85
CA ASP A 189 -12.76 6.97 27.13
C ASP A 189 -13.95 6.08 27.50
N ILE A 190 -13.99 5.62 28.75
CA ILE A 190 -15.12 4.88 29.33
C ILE A 190 -15.52 5.58 30.62
N ASP A 191 -16.64 6.29 30.62
CA ASP A 191 -17.17 7.03 31.77
C ASP A 191 -16.13 7.95 32.44
N GLY A 192 -15.32 8.65 31.63
CA GLY A 192 -14.26 9.55 32.12
C GLY A 192 -12.96 8.85 32.53
N ILE A 193 -12.85 7.54 32.32
CA ILE A 193 -11.62 6.77 32.53
C ILE A 193 -10.92 6.57 31.18
N ASP A 194 -9.72 7.15 31.06
CA ASP A 194 -8.82 6.92 29.93
C ASP A 194 -8.35 5.46 29.91
N CYS A 195 -8.79 4.74 28.87
CA CYS A 195 -8.46 3.34 28.65
C CYS A 195 -7.61 3.19 27.37
N ALA A 196 -6.79 2.14 27.31
CA ALA A 196 -6.06 1.77 26.10
C ALA A 196 -6.26 0.29 25.78
N LEU A 197 -6.80 0.00 24.59
CA LEU A 197 -6.83 -1.34 24.03
C LEU A 197 -5.50 -1.61 23.35
N GLU A 198 -4.74 -2.58 23.86
CA GLU A 198 -3.52 -3.05 23.20
C GLU A 198 -3.83 -4.24 22.30
N LEU A 199 -3.45 -4.15 21.02
CA LEU A 199 -3.64 -5.19 20.02
C LEU A 199 -2.30 -5.56 19.38
N SER A 200 -2.04 -6.85 19.23
CA SER A 200 -1.00 -7.37 18.33
C SER A 200 -1.36 -7.12 16.86
N GLU A 201 -0.43 -7.35 15.94
CA GLU A 201 -0.75 -7.24 14.50
C GLU A 201 -1.79 -8.29 14.05
N ASP A 202 -1.75 -9.50 14.62
CA ASP A 202 -2.72 -10.55 14.33
C ASP A 202 -4.10 -10.19 14.91
N GLU A 203 -4.12 -9.63 16.12
CA GLU A 203 -5.36 -9.18 16.75
C GLU A 203 -5.97 -7.98 16.03
N VAL A 204 -5.16 -7.10 15.42
CA VAL A 204 -5.66 -6.05 14.52
C VAL A 204 -6.41 -6.68 13.34
N GLU A 205 -5.88 -7.73 12.75
CA GLU A 205 -6.57 -8.43 11.66
C GLU A 205 -7.86 -9.10 12.13
N GLU A 206 -7.79 -9.87 13.21
CA GLU A 206 -8.96 -10.62 13.69
C GLU A 206 -10.06 -9.73 14.24
N LYS A 207 -9.69 -8.66 14.95
CA LYS A 207 -10.62 -7.82 15.68
C LYS A 207 -10.97 -6.52 14.96
N LEU A 208 -10.19 -6.04 14.00
CA LEU A 208 -10.52 -4.80 13.25
C LEU A 208 -10.91 -5.06 11.80
N LEU A 209 -10.46 -6.16 11.18
CA LEU A 209 -10.59 -6.37 9.73
C LEU A 209 -11.53 -7.52 9.34
N LYS A 210 -11.56 -8.62 10.11
CA LYS A 210 -12.43 -9.76 9.79
C LYS A 210 -13.91 -9.43 10.03
N ARG A 211 -14.79 -9.96 9.18
CA ARG A 211 -16.27 -9.88 9.37
C ARG A 211 -16.74 -10.58 10.64
N THR A 212 -15.96 -11.52 11.16
CA THR A 212 -16.20 -12.21 12.44
C THR A 212 -15.68 -11.42 13.64
N SER A 213 -15.30 -10.15 13.44
CA SER A 213 -14.80 -9.32 14.52
C SER A 213 -15.81 -9.18 15.66
N PRO A 214 -15.35 -9.15 16.93
CA PRO A 214 -16.19 -8.85 18.08
C PRO A 214 -16.76 -7.42 18.10
N PHE A 215 -16.27 -6.50 17.25
CA PHE A 215 -16.78 -5.13 17.18
C PHE A 215 -16.67 -4.52 15.78
N LYS A 216 -17.67 -3.72 15.40
CA LYS A 216 -17.70 -2.99 14.13
C LYS A 216 -16.96 -1.66 14.27
N VAL A 217 -16.11 -1.33 13.31
CA VAL A 217 -15.46 -0.02 13.22
C VAL A 217 -16.29 0.90 12.33
N GLU A 218 -16.77 2.02 12.87
CA GLU A 218 -17.52 3.01 12.10
C GLU A 218 -17.32 4.41 12.68
N LYS A 219 -17.10 5.42 11.83
CA LYS A 219 -16.99 6.84 12.22
C LYS A 219 -16.05 7.10 13.42
N ASN A 220 -14.89 6.43 13.44
CA ASN A 220 -13.91 6.52 14.53
C ASN A 220 -14.43 6.02 15.89
N GLN A 221 -15.34 5.04 15.87
CA GLN A 221 -15.89 4.36 17.04
C GLN A 221 -15.74 2.85 16.88
N LEU A 222 -15.56 2.16 18.01
CA LEU A 222 -15.67 0.71 18.13
C LEU A 222 -17.08 0.40 18.65
N ILE A 223 -17.88 -0.31 17.87
CA ILE A 223 -19.28 -0.65 18.19
C ILE A 223 -19.32 -2.12 18.57
N PHE A 224 -19.67 -2.43 19.82
CA PHE A 224 -19.73 -3.81 20.32
C PHE A 224 -21.17 -4.34 20.30
N SER A 225 -21.30 -5.65 20.35
CA SER A 225 -22.60 -6.34 20.34
C SER A 225 -23.36 -6.28 21.67
N LYS A 226 -22.68 -6.04 22.81
CA LYS A 226 -23.13 -5.72 24.20
C LYS A 226 -21.99 -6.08 25.18
N PRO A 227 -21.89 -5.52 26.40
CA PRO A 227 -22.72 -4.47 27.01
C PRO A 227 -22.23 -3.03 26.76
N ILE A 228 -20.99 -2.83 26.31
CA ILE A 228 -20.48 -1.51 25.92
C ILE A 228 -20.91 -1.24 24.48
N GLU A 229 -21.97 -0.47 24.23
CA GLU A 229 -22.47 -0.33 22.86
C GLU A 229 -21.47 0.37 21.92
N LYS A 230 -20.82 1.46 22.37
CA LYS A 230 -19.92 2.26 21.54
C LYS A 230 -18.78 2.86 22.34
N LEU A 231 -17.55 2.71 21.85
CA LEU A 231 -16.37 3.41 22.35
C LEU A 231 -15.84 4.38 21.32
N ARG A 232 -15.70 5.65 21.71
CA ARG A 232 -15.07 6.66 20.86
C ARG A 232 -13.55 6.47 20.90
N VAL A 233 -12.94 6.40 19.73
CA VAL A 233 -11.49 6.37 19.61
C VAL A 233 -10.96 7.80 19.72
N ASN A 234 -10.23 8.08 20.79
CA ASN A 234 -9.63 9.38 21.03
C ASN A 234 -8.28 9.51 20.31
N GLN A 235 -7.50 8.43 20.31
CA GLN A 235 -6.19 8.40 19.67
C GLN A 235 -5.81 6.97 19.34
N ILE A 236 -5.03 6.79 18.27
CA ILE A 236 -4.35 5.53 18.00
C ILE A 236 -2.86 5.78 17.91
N ARG A 237 -2.08 4.88 18.52
CA ARG A 237 -0.63 4.88 18.44
C ARG A 237 -0.11 3.53 18.00
N ARG A 238 0.97 3.58 17.23
CA ARG A 238 1.85 2.45 16.94
C ARG A 238 3.26 2.87 17.27
N GLY A 239 3.80 2.40 18.40
CA GLY A 239 5.02 2.95 18.97
C GLY A 239 4.89 4.47 19.21
N LYS A 240 5.73 5.28 18.55
CA LYS A 240 5.68 6.75 18.62
C LYS A 240 4.76 7.39 17.57
N LYS A 241 4.38 6.67 16.50
CA LYS A 241 3.52 7.21 15.44
C LYS A 241 2.10 7.38 15.98
N ARG A 242 1.54 8.58 15.78
CA ARG A 242 0.15 8.91 16.11
C ARG A 242 -0.67 8.95 14.84
N TYR A 243 -1.86 8.38 14.87
CA TYR A 243 -2.80 8.41 13.76
C TYR A 243 -3.95 9.35 14.07
N LYS A 244 -4.49 9.98 13.02
CA LYS A 244 -5.60 10.95 13.14
C LYS A 244 -6.93 10.25 13.41
N SER A 245 -7.09 9.02 12.91
CA SER A 245 -8.31 8.23 13.04
C SER A 245 -8.01 6.74 12.93
N ILE A 246 -9.00 5.91 13.25
CA ILE A 246 -8.97 4.46 13.00
C ILE A 246 -8.85 4.12 11.52
N GLU A 247 -9.46 4.92 10.64
CA GLU A 247 -9.31 4.73 9.21
C GLU A 247 -7.86 4.97 8.77
N ASP A 248 -7.25 6.08 9.19
CA ASP A 248 -5.84 6.40 8.92
C ASP A 248 -4.89 5.29 9.42
N PHE A 249 -5.17 4.73 10.60
CA PHE A 249 -4.44 3.58 11.13
C PHE A 249 -4.60 2.31 10.27
N LEU A 250 -5.84 1.98 9.88
CA LEU A 250 -6.11 0.77 9.09
C LEU A 250 -5.53 0.89 7.67
N GLN A 251 -5.57 2.08 7.08
CA GLN A 251 -4.92 2.38 5.80
C GLN A 251 -3.42 2.09 5.85
N ASP A 252 -2.72 2.61 6.87
CA ASP A 252 -1.29 2.35 7.08
C ASP A 252 -1.01 0.88 7.38
N TYR A 253 -1.85 0.22 8.18
CA TYR A 253 -1.71 -1.20 8.48
C TYR A 253 -1.78 -2.05 7.22
N LEU A 254 -2.80 -1.85 6.38
CA LEU A 254 -2.98 -2.63 5.16
C LEU A 254 -1.89 -2.32 4.13
N ALA A 255 -1.49 -1.06 4.01
CA ALA A 255 -0.39 -0.68 3.13
C ALA A 255 0.90 -1.41 3.51
N ARG A 256 1.20 -1.56 4.80
CA ARG A 256 2.36 -2.34 5.28
C ARG A 256 2.18 -3.83 5.04
N LYS A 257 1.03 -4.38 5.41
CA LYS A 257 0.72 -5.81 5.26
C LYS A 257 0.88 -6.29 3.83
N TYR A 258 0.47 -5.45 2.88
CA TYR A 258 0.55 -5.75 1.45
C TYR A 258 1.75 -5.13 0.75
N GLU A 259 2.72 -4.58 1.49
CA GLU A 259 3.95 -3.96 0.95
C GLU A 259 3.67 -2.86 -0.10
N LEU A 260 2.58 -2.11 0.10
CA LEU A 260 2.14 -1.03 -0.78
C LEU A 260 2.86 0.29 -0.51
N SER A 261 3.41 0.48 0.68
CA SER A 261 4.04 1.74 1.10
C SER A 261 5.19 2.15 0.16
N TYR A 262 5.98 1.18 -0.30
CA TYR A 262 7.02 1.39 -1.32
C TYR A 262 6.46 2.02 -2.60
N TYR A 263 5.38 1.46 -3.15
CA TYR A 263 4.75 1.97 -4.38
C TYR A 263 4.09 3.33 -4.16
N GLN A 264 3.42 3.55 -3.03
CA GLN A 264 2.79 4.82 -2.70
C GLN A 264 3.81 5.95 -2.52
N GLU A 265 4.97 5.66 -1.92
CA GLU A 265 6.06 6.63 -1.81
C GLU A 265 6.70 6.91 -3.17
N ALA A 266 6.97 5.88 -3.97
CA ALA A 266 7.51 6.04 -5.31
C ALA A 266 6.57 6.87 -6.21
N TYR A 267 5.25 6.61 -6.15
CA TYR A 267 4.25 7.40 -6.86
C TYR A 267 4.27 8.85 -6.41
N ARG A 268 4.28 9.11 -5.09
CA ARG A 268 4.33 10.49 -4.56
C ARG A 268 5.59 11.25 -5.01
N LYS A 269 6.75 10.58 -5.05
CA LYS A 269 8.00 11.20 -5.52
C LYS A 269 7.91 11.59 -7.00
N ILE A 270 7.32 10.73 -7.83
CA ILE A 270 7.22 10.95 -9.28
C ILE A 270 6.09 11.92 -9.61
N ALA A 271 4.86 11.63 -9.18
CA ALA A 271 3.69 12.46 -9.48
C ALA A 271 3.73 13.83 -8.78
N GLY A 272 4.47 13.95 -7.68
CA GLY A 272 4.65 15.20 -6.92
C GLY A 272 5.87 16.02 -7.34
N SER A 273 6.75 15.50 -8.20
CA SER A 273 7.85 16.27 -8.77
C SER A 273 7.44 16.96 -10.08
N LEU A 274 8.35 17.76 -10.64
CA LEU A 274 8.20 18.30 -12.00
C LEU A 274 8.53 17.25 -13.08
N ASP A 275 9.02 16.07 -12.70
CA ASP A 275 9.50 15.06 -13.66
C ASP A 275 8.43 14.65 -14.70
N PRO A 276 7.16 14.42 -14.31
CA PRO A 276 6.12 14.06 -15.28
C PRO A 276 5.82 15.14 -16.33
N MET A 277 6.22 16.40 -16.07
CA MET A 277 6.10 17.48 -17.05
C MET A 277 7.31 17.56 -17.99
N LEU A 278 8.47 17.05 -17.54
CA LEU A 278 9.74 17.13 -18.26
C LEU A 278 10.00 15.88 -19.12
N GLN A 279 9.52 14.73 -18.67
CA GLN A 279 9.78 13.44 -19.30
C GLN A 279 8.50 12.61 -19.34
N LYS A 280 8.37 11.80 -20.40
CA LYS A 280 7.24 10.88 -20.53
C LYS A 280 7.45 9.68 -19.61
N HIS A 281 6.45 9.40 -18.76
CA HIS A 281 6.43 8.21 -17.92
C HIS A 281 5.39 7.22 -18.43
N ILE A 282 5.77 5.95 -18.50
CA ILE A 282 4.91 4.86 -18.96
C ILE A 282 4.86 3.77 -17.88
N ASP A 283 3.65 3.49 -17.42
CA ASP A 283 3.32 2.38 -16.52
C ASP A 283 3.10 1.10 -17.33
N ASP A 284 3.91 0.09 -17.04
CA ASP A 284 3.91 -1.22 -17.69
C ASP A 284 3.68 -2.32 -16.65
N PHE A 285 3.40 -3.56 -17.02
CA PHE A 285 2.98 -4.61 -16.09
C PHE A 285 3.94 -4.77 -14.88
N ASP A 286 5.24 -4.91 -15.12
CA ASP A 286 6.25 -5.22 -14.11
C ASP A 286 7.10 -4.00 -13.69
N ARG A 287 6.83 -2.81 -14.25
CA ARG A 287 7.68 -1.62 -14.05
C ARG A 287 7.02 -0.31 -14.44
N LEU A 288 7.57 0.77 -13.89
CA LEU A 288 7.37 2.13 -14.39
C LEU A 288 8.66 2.58 -15.06
N VAL A 289 8.55 3.06 -16.30
CA VAL A 289 9.70 3.58 -17.06
C VAL A 289 9.57 5.06 -17.36
N THR A 290 10.71 5.72 -17.54
CA THR A 290 10.79 7.05 -18.11
C THR A 290 11.42 6.96 -19.49
N VAL A 291 10.81 7.61 -20.46
CA VAL A 291 11.28 7.65 -21.85
C VAL A 291 12.17 8.88 -22.03
N SER A 292 13.38 8.65 -22.53
CA SER A 292 14.37 9.68 -22.86
C SER A 292 14.91 9.47 -24.27
N SER A 293 15.73 10.41 -24.76
CA SER A 293 16.46 10.25 -26.03
C SER A 293 17.33 8.99 -26.09
N ASN A 294 17.75 8.48 -24.93
CA ASN A 294 18.64 7.32 -24.82
C ASN A 294 17.87 6.00 -24.60
N GLY A 295 16.54 6.03 -24.75
CA GLY A 295 15.66 4.88 -24.52
C GLY A 295 14.89 4.94 -23.20
N GLU A 296 14.34 3.79 -22.81
CA GLU A 296 13.54 3.63 -21.59
C GLU A 296 14.43 3.33 -20.38
N GLN A 297 14.24 4.07 -19.29
CA GLN A 297 14.90 3.82 -18.01
C GLN A 297 13.88 3.40 -16.96
N VAL A 298 14.14 2.29 -16.27
CA VAL A 298 13.27 1.79 -15.18
C VAL A 298 13.41 2.69 -13.95
N LYS A 299 12.29 3.27 -13.50
CA LYS A 299 12.21 4.06 -12.26
C LYS A 299 11.71 3.24 -11.08
N VAL A 300 10.78 2.34 -11.32
CA VAL A 300 10.18 1.48 -10.28
C VAL A 300 10.00 0.08 -10.86
N ARG A 301 10.36 -0.96 -10.10
CA ARG A 301 9.99 -2.34 -10.41
C ARG A 301 8.77 -2.73 -9.59
N LYS A 302 7.81 -3.40 -10.23
CA LYS A 302 6.54 -3.82 -9.64
C LYS A 302 6.52 -5.34 -9.53
N ARG A 303 6.54 -5.84 -8.30
CA ARG A 303 6.57 -7.27 -7.96
C ARG A 303 5.71 -7.52 -6.72
N ASN A 304 4.45 -7.12 -6.77
CA ASN A 304 3.53 -7.36 -5.68
C ASN A 304 2.75 -8.66 -5.92
N PRO A 305 2.78 -9.65 -5.01
CA PRO A 305 2.09 -10.92 -5.22
C PRO A 305 0.57 -10.84 -5.01
N ASN A 306 0.07 -9.75 -4.43
CA ASN A 306 -1.34 -9.59 -4.08
C ASN A 306 -2.13 -8.76 -5.09
N PHE A 307 -1.45 -7.88 -5.84
CA PHE A 307 -2.07 -6.84 -6.67
C PHE A 307 -1.31 -6.54 -7.96
N GLU A 308 -2.07 -6.24 -8.99
CA GLU A 308 -1.64 -5.45 -10.13
C GLU A 308 -1.50 -3.99 -9.68
N ILE A 309 -0.25 -3.50 -9.61
CA ILE A 309 0.04 -2.15 -9.13
C ILE A 309 -0.05 -1.17 -10.30
N LEU A 310 -0.89 -0.14 -10.16
CA LEU A 310 -1.04 0.93 -11.15
C LEU A 310 -0.35 2.21 -10.70
N PHE A 311 0.36 2.80 -11.65
CA PHE A 311 0.89 4.16 -11.60
C PHE A 311 0.24 5.05 -12.66
N ALA A 312 -0.38 4.48 -13.70
CA ALA A 312 -1.03 5.25 -14.76
C ALA A 312 -2.17 6.13 -14.22
N GLY A 313 -2.07 7.43 -14.47
CA GLY A 313 -3.02 8.39 -13.92
C GLY A 313 -2.60 9.84 -14.17
N LYS A 314 -3.57 10.74 -13.96
CA LYS A 314 -3.30 12.18 -13.92
C LYS A 314 -2.61 12.53 -12.60
N SER A 315 -1.48 13.23 -12.68
CA SER A 315 -0.78 13.79 -11.54
C SER A 315 -1.45 15.09 -11.07
N ALA A 316 -1.03 15.60 -9.89
CA ALA A 316 -1.49 16.89 -9.38
C ALA A 316 -1.13 18.06 -10.31
N SER A 317 -0.07 17.94 -11.12
CA SER A 317 0.35 18.93 -12.12
C SER A 317 -0.37 18.77 -13.47
N SER A 318 -1.40 17.93 -13.55
CA SER A 318 -2.12 17.56 -14.79
C SER A 318 -1.28 16.81 -15.83
N ALA A 319 -0.02 16.51 -15.52
CA ALA A 319 0.79 15.59 -16.31
C ALA A 319 0.23 14.15 -16.20
N ILE A 320 0.38 13.37 -17.27
CA ILE A 320 -0.18 12.02 -17.34
C ILE A 320 0.97 11.02 -17.25
N ILE A 321 0.89 10.10 -16.30
CA ILE A 321 1.62 8.83 -16.38
C ILE A 321 0.78 7.93 -17.28
N GLU A 322 1.29 7.65 -18.47
CA GLU A 322 0.55 6.85 -19.47
C GLU A 322 0.60 5.37 -19.11
N MET A 323 -0.41 4.61 -19.53
CA MET A 323 -0.40 3.15 -19.43
C MET A 323 0.07 2.54 -20.74
N ARG A 324 1.05 1.62 -20.69
CA ARG A 324 1.45 0.86 -21.87
C ARG A 324 0.27 0.04 -22.39
N GLU A 325 0.09 0.05 -23.71
CA GLU A 325 -1.05 -0.60 -24.35
C GLU A 325 -1.12 -2.11 -24.08
N SER A 326 0.03 -2.80 -24.12
CA SER A 326 0.10 -4.22 -23.76
C SER A 326 -0.35 -4.52 -22.33
N TYR A 327 -0.07 -3.62 -21.39
CA TYR A 327 -0.50 -3.78 -20.00
C TYR A 327 -2.00 -3.50 -19.84
N PHE A 328 -2.51 -2.46 -20.50
CA PHE A 328 -3.95 -2.20 -20.54
C PHE A 328 -4.72 -3.39 -21.13
N ASN A 329 -4.29 -3.89 -22.29
CA ASN A 329 -4.90 -5.03 -22.96
C ASN A 329 -4.90 -6.30 -22.10
N HIS A 330 -3.84 -6.51 -21.32
CA HIS A 330 -3.81 -7.61 -20.34
C HIS A 330 -4.94 -7.49 -19.31
N LEU A 331 -5.10 -6.32 -18.67
CA LEU A 331 -6.18 -6.10 -17.69
C LEU A 331 -7.56 -6.19 -18.33
N PHE A 332 -7.72 -5.63 -19.53
CA PHE A 332 -8.99 -5.63 -20.25
C PHE A 332 -9.40 -7.03 -20.69
N THR A 333 -8.45 -7.82 -21.19
CA THR A 333 -8.68 -9.23 -21.55
C THR A 333 -9.08 -10.06 -20.32
N ASN A 334 -8.40 -9.87 -19.18
CA ASN A 334 -8.79 -10.52 -17.93
C ASN A 334 -10.22 -10.14 -17.49
N PHE A 335 -10.60 -8.87 -17.68
CA PHE A 335 -11.96 -8.41 -17.40
C PHE A 335 -13.00 -9.12 -18.29
N LEU A 336 -12.78 -9.17 -19.61
CA LEU A 336 -13.68 -9.84 -20.55
C LEU A 336 -13.80 -11.35 -20.30
N ASN A 337 -12.69 -12.00 -19.94
CA ASN A 337 -12.64 -13.43 -19.64
C ASN A 337 -13.12 -13.76 -18.21
N GLU A 338 -13.61 -12.78 -17.46
CA GLU A 338 -14.07 -12.91 -16.08
C GLU A 338 -12.97 -13.45 -15.12
N THR A 339 -11.71 -13.30 -15.50
CA THR A 339 -10.54 -13.64 -14.67
C THR A 339 -10.41 -12.65 -13.52
N ARG A 340 -10.49 -13.17 -12.29
CA ARG A 340 -10.37 -12.35 -11.08
C ARG A 340 -9.05 -11.58 -11.08
N THR A 341 -9.14 -10.26 -11.13
CA THR A 341 -7.98 -9.37 -11.17
C THR A 341 -8.07 -8.37 -10.02
N ARG A 342 -7.04 -8.31 -9.17
CA ARG A 342 -6.97 -7.39 -8.04
C ARG A 342 -6.06 -6.23 -8.38
N VAL A 343 -6.58 -5.02 -8.35
CA VAL A 343 -5.87 -3.81 -8.76
C VAL A 343 -5.70 -2.87 -7.59
N PHE A 344 -4.51 -2.29 -7.45
CA PHE A 344 -4.24 -1.20 -6.53
C PHE A 344 -3.48 -0.07 -7.22
N HIS A 345 -4.04 1.13 -7.21
CA HIS A 345 -3.42 2.33 -7.70
C HIS A 345 -2.55 2.98 -6.61
N ALA A 346 -1.25 3.14 -6.89
CA ALA A 346 -0.24 3.63 -5.96
C ALA A 346 -0.47 5.07 -5.48
N GLY A 347 -1.11 5.89 -6.30
CA GLY A 347 -1.49 7.27 -5.95
C GLY A 347 -2.76 7.44 -5.11
N MET A 348 -3.36 6.35 -4.60
CA MET A 348 -4.66 6.41 -3.92
C MET A 348 -4.66 5.68 -2.58
N GLU A 349 -5.56 6.12 -1.69
CA GLU A 349 -5.89 5.42 -0.45
C GLU A 349 -6.54 4.06 -0.77
N MET A 350 -6.34 3.07 0.10
CA MET A 350 -7.08 1.82 0.04
C MET A 350 -8.57 2.03 0.32
N TYR A 351 -9.41 1.08 -0.07
CA TYR A 351 -10.83 1.13 0.25
C TYR A 351 -11.07 1.20 1.78
N PRO A 352 -12.14 1.88 2.24
CA PRO A 352 -12.49 1.87 3.65
C PRO A 352 -13.03 0.50 4.07
N GLN A 353 -12.59 -0.01 5.22
CA GLN A 353 -12.87 -1.38 5.64
C GLN A 353 -14.35 -1.71 5.79
N SER A 354 -15.18 -0.71 6.09
CA SER A 354 -16.63 -0.86 6.17
C SER A 354 -17.30 -1.28 4.85
N TYR A 355 -16.65 -1.09 3.70
CA TYR A 355 -17.23 -1.34 2.37
C TYR A 355 -16.56 -2.48 1.60
N GLY A 356 -15.28 -2.78 1.86
CA GLY A 356 -14.53 -3.76 1.06
C GLY A 356 -14.02 -3.20 -0.28
N PRO A 357 -13.31 -4.03 -1.08
CA PRO A 357 -12.84 -3.61 -2.40
C PRO A 357 -14.03 -3.33 -3.33
N PHE A 358 -13.89 -2.31 -4.18
CA PHE A 358 -14.90 -1.96 -5.15
C PHE A 358 -14.86 -2.95 -6.31
N LYS A 359 -16.00 -3.54 -6.69
CA LYS A 359 -16.05 -4.62 -7.69
C LYS A 359 -16.79 -4.22 -8.95
N ILE A 360 -16.18 -4.49 -10.11
CA ILE A 360 -16.78 -4.32 -11.44
C ILE A 360 -16.51 -5.60 -12.21
N GLY A 361 -17.51 -6.47 -12.36
CA GLY A 361 -17.31 -7.81 -12.91
C GLY A 361 -16.21 -8.56 -12.13
N SER A 362 -15.20 -9.06 -12.84
CA SER A 362 -14.04 -9.75 -12.26
C SER A 362 -12.94 -8.83 -11.70
N LEU A 363 -13.06 -7.51 -11.90
CA LEU A 363 -12.10 -6.52 -11.44
C LEU A 363 -12.40 -6.11 -9.99
N GLU A 364 -11.47 -6.39 -9.07
CA GLU A 364 -11.51 -5.96 -7.68
C GLU A 364 -10.54 -4.80 -7.48
N ILE A 365 -11.05 -3.59 -7.23
CA ILE A 365 -10.27 -2.37 -7.05
C ILE A 365 -10.08 -2.10 -5.56
N PHE A 366 -8.83 -2.11 -5.13
CA PHE A 366 -8.45 -2.03 -3.72
C PHE A 366 -8.26 -0.59 -3.24
N ASN A 367 -8.75 0.40 -3.98
CA ASN A 367 -8.70 1.82 -3.62
C ASN A 367 -10.05 2.38 -3.21
N LYS A 368 -10.04 3.55 -2.57
CA LYS A 368 -11.24 4.33 -2.24
C LYS A 368 -11.87 4.96 -3.49
N ILE A 369 -12.90 4.31 -4.02
CA ILE A 369 -13.66 4.75 -5.19
C ILE A 369 -14.88 5.58 -4.76
N GLU A 370 -15.10 6.71 -5.42
CA GLU A 370 -16.35 7.48 -5.31
C GLU A 370 -17.40 6.83 -6.22
N SER A 371 -18.54 6.51 -5.62
CA SER A 371 -19.70 5.92 -6.29
C SER A 371 -20.97 6.55 -5.73
N ASN A 372 -21.94 6.79 -6.60
CA ASN A 372 -23.26 7.29 -6.23
C ASN A 372 -24.32 6.17 -6.28
N THR A 373 -25.57 6.49 -5.93
CA THR A 373 -26.67 5.52 -5.91
C THR A 373 -26.95 4.92 -7.29
N ILE A 374 -26.85 5.72 -8.36
CA ILE A 374 -27.02 5.26 -9.75
C ILE A 374 -25.98 4.19 -10.11
N ILE A 375 -24.69 4.46 -9.87
CA ILE A 375 -23.60 3.52 -10.15
C ILE A 375 -23.79 2.22 -9.35
N THR A 376 -24.15 2.36 -8.07
CA THR A 376 -24.34 1.21 -7.17
C THR A 376 -25.50 0.32 -7.64
N ASN A 377 -26.66 0.90 -7.94
CA ASN A 377 -27.82 0.16 -8.45
C ASN A 377 -27.52 -0.50 -9.81
N LEU A 378 -26.79 0.19 -10.69
CA LEU A 378 -26.42 -0.35 -11.99
C LEU A 378 -25.42 -1.52 -11.89
N LEU A 379 -24.46 -1.44 -10.97
CA LEU A 379 -23.55 -2.54 -10.66
C LEU A 379 -24.30 -3.74 -10.07
N GLU A 380 -25.19 -3.51 -9.10
CA GLU A 380 -25.99 -4.58 -8.53
C GLU A 380 -26.87 -5.27 -9.57
N PHE A 381 -27.52 -4.49 -10.43
CA PHE A 381 -28.33 -5.00 -11.52
C PHE A 381 -27.52 -5.86 -12.49
N SER A 382 -26.35 -5.35 -12.94
CA SER A 382 -25.49 -6.07 -13.91
C SER A 382 -24.85 -7.34 -13.33
N GLN A 383 -24.65 -7.41 -12.01
CA GLN A 383 -24.11 -8.59 -11.34
C GLN A 383 -25.17 -9.64 -11.00
N LYS A 384 -26.40 -9.23 -10.66
CA LYS A 384 -27.50 -10.14 -10.29
C LYS A 384 -28.25 -10.68 -11.52
N THR A 385 -28.25 -9.96 -12.63
CA THR A 385 -29.03 -10.29 -13.82
C THR A 385 -28.15 -10.96 -14.87
N ASN A 386 -28.58 -12.11 -15.38
CA ASN A 386 -27.92 -12.76 -16.50
C ASN A 386 -28.37 -12.12 -17.82
N ILE A 387 -27.70 -11.04 -18.23
CA ILE A 387 -27.97 -10.37 -19.51
C ILE A 387 -27.32 -11.20 -20.63
N LEU A 388 -28.16 -11.91 -21.37
CA LEU A 388 -27.75 -12.79 -22.49
C LEU A 388 -27.25 -12.02 -23.72
N ASP A 389 -27.67 -10.76 -23.86
CA ASP A 389 -27.35 -9.92 -25.00
C ASP A 389 -26.01 -9.20 -24.78
N ASP A 390 -25.00 -9.50 -25.61
CA ASP A 390 -23.64 -8.96 -25.45
C ASP A 390 -23.61 -7.44 -25.65
N THR A 391 -24.39 -6.90 -26.59
CA THR A 391 -24.47 -5.46 -26.86
C THR A 391 -25.02 -4.74 -25.63
N LEU A 392 -26.11 -5.22 -25.03
CA LEU A 392 -26.65 -4.65 -23.80
C LEU A 392 -25.67 -4.83 -22.62
N LYS A 393 -25.06 -6.01 -22.46
CA LYS A 393 -24.07 -6.27 -21.38
C LYS A 393 -22.91 -5.27 -21.47
N ARG A 394 -22.34 -5.07 -22.65
CA ARG A 394 -21.26 -4.10 -22.90
C ARG A 394 -21.72 -2.66 -22.69
N ALA A 395 -22.91 -2.29 -23.16
CA ALA A 395 -23.46 -0.95 -22.97
C ALA A 395 -23.66 -0.59 -21.49
N LEU A 396 -24.05 -1.57 -20.66
CA LEU A 396 -24.14 -1.38 -19.21
C LEU A 396 -22.77 -1.25 -18.55
N TYR A 397 -21.81 -2.10 -18.88
CA TYR A 397 -20.45 -1.97 -18.35
C TYR A 397 -19.78 -0.66 -18.79
N TYR A 398 -19.97 -0.26 -20.05
CA TYR A 398 -19.56 1.04 -20.56
C TYR A 398 -20.14 2.16 -19.71
N SER A 399 -21.45 2.11 -19.45
CA SER A 399 -22.15 3.10 -18.62
C SER A 399 -21.60 3.16 -17.19
N ILE A 400 -21.38 2.01 -16.55
CA ILE A 400 -20.80 1.91 -15.21
C ILE A 400 -19.41 2.57 -15.18
N VAL A 401 -18.52 2.17 -16.09
CA VAL A 401 -17.14 2.63 -16.11
C VAL A 401 -17.06 4.12 -16.48
N LEU A 402 -17.88 4.59 -17.43
CA LEU A 402 -17.94 6.00 -17.80
C LEU A 402 -18.39 6.87 -16.62
N LEU A 403 -19.42 6.45 -15.89
CA LEU A 403 -19.88 7.15 -14.68
C LEU A 403 -18.84 7.13 -13.57
N LEU A 404 -18.10 6.03 -13.41
CA LEU A 404 -16.99 5.94 -12.46
C LEU A 404 -15.83 6.87 -12.83
N SER A 405 -15.51 6.97 -14.13
CA SER A 405 -14.52 7.93 -14.62
C SER A 405 -14.90 9.36 -14.23
N LYS A 406 -16.15 9.77 -14.51
CA LYS A 406 -16.68 11.09 -14.15
C LYS A 406 -16.68 11.33 -12.63
N SER A 407 -17.18 10.37 -11.86
CA SER A 407 -17.28 10.49 -10.39
C SER A 407 -15.93 10.50 -9.69
N ASN A 408 -14.86 10.04 -10.36
CA ASN A 408 -13.50 10.00 -9.82
C ASN A 408 -12.54 10.88 -10.62
N GLU A 409 -13.03 11.89 -11.36
CA GLU A 409 -12.22 12.70 -12.29
C GLU A 409 -10.96 13.32 -11.66
N LYS A 410 -11.02 13.62 -10.35
CA LYS A 410 -9.93 14.23 -9.58
C LYS A 410 -8.93 13.21 -9.03
N LYS A 411 -9.18 11.91 -9.25
CA LYS A 411 -8.35 10.82 -8.77
C LYS A 411 -7.57 10.18 -9.93
N PRO A 412 -6.36 9.69 -9.68
CA PRO A 412 -5.54 9.05 -10.71
C PRO A 412 -6.23 7.90 -11.46
N ILE A 413 -7.01 7.06 -10.77
CA ILE A 413 -7.72 5.90 -11.35
C ILE A 413 -8.70 6.26 -12.47
N SER A 414 -9.16 7.52 -12.54
CA SER A 414 -10.04 7.98 -13.63
C SER A 414 -9.43 7.77 -15.02
N TYR A 415 -8.10 7.79 -15.13
CA TYR A 415 -7.40 7.48 -16.37
C TYR A 415 -7.67 6.05 -16.84
N LEU A 416 -7.55 5.07 -15.93
CA LEU A 416 -7.89 3.67 -16.21
C LEU A 416 -9.35 3.52 -16.61
N PHE A 417 -10.27 4.13 -15.85
CA PHE A 417 -11.69 4.09 -16.18
C PHE A 417 -11.99 4.70 -17.54
N THR A 418 -11.32 5.80 -17.90
CA THR A 418 -11.47 6.41 -19.23
C THR A 418 -11.01 5.45 -20.33
N LYS A 419 -9.84 4.80 -20.19
CA LYS A 419 -9.39 3.81 -21.17
C LYS A 419 -10.35 2.61 -21.26
N PHE A 420 -10.78 2.06 -20.12
CA PHE A 420 -11.76 0.96 -20.10
C PHE A 420 -13.08 1.35 -20.76
N ALA A 421 -13.60 2.56 -20.50
CA ALA A 421 -14.85 3.02 -21.12
C ALA A 421 -14.69 3.16 -22.64
N ASN A 422 -13.57 3.72 -23.12
CA ASN A 422 -13.33 3.84 -24.56
C ASN A 422 -13.26 2.46 -25.22
N GLU A 423 -12.48 1.53 -24.67
CA GLU A 423 -12.33 0.17 -25.20
C GLU A 423 -13.66 -0.61 -25.17
N LEU A 424 -14.43 -0.48 -24.08
CA LEU A 424 -15.77 -1.06 -24.02
C LEU A 424 -16.68 -0.50 -25.11
N GLY A 425 -16.62 0.82 -25.34
CA GLY A 425 -17.41 1.55 -26.33
C GLY A 425 -17.10 1.15 -27.76
N GLU A 426 -15.82 0.98 -28.10
CA GLU A 426 -15.37 0.52 -29.42
C GLU A 426 -15.82 -0.93 -29.71
N GLY A 427 -15.96 -1.74 -28.66
CA GLY A 427 -16.46 -3.11 -28.76
C GLY A 427 -17.99 -3.26 -28.76
N ILE A 428 -18.78 -2.17 -28.77
CA ILE A 428 -20.25 -2.23 -28.79
C ILE A 428 -20.74 -2.28 -30.23
N HIS A 429 -21.14 -3.47 -30.66
CA HIS A 429 -21.66 -3.70 -32.01
C HIS A 429 -23.18 -3.71 -32.05
N LYS A 430 -23.75 -3.14 -33.12
CA LYS A 430 -25.19 -3.16 -33.34
C LYS A 430 -25.67 -4.59 -33.60
N SER A 431 -26.62 -5.05 -32.79
CA SER A 431 -27.35 -6.29 -33.06
C SER A 431 -28.64 -6.00 -33.83
N ASP A 432 -29.00 -6.86 -34.78
CA ASP A 432 -30.28 -6.72 -35.50
C ASP A 432 -31.51 -6.86 -34.60
N ILE A 433 -31.45 -7.78 -33.64
CA ILE A 433 -32.51 -8.07 -32.67
C ILE A 433 -31.89 -8.25 -31.29
N VAL A 434 -32.43 -7.53 -30.32
CA VAL A 434 -32.09 -7.68 -28.91
C VAL A 434 -32.71 -8.97 -28.37
N LEU A 435 -31.88 -9.85 -27.81
CA LEU A 435 -32.33 -11.14 -27.30
C LEU A 435 -32.95 -11.05 -25.89
N HIS A 436 -32.78 -9.92 -25.22
CA HIS A 436 -33.35 -9.65 -23.90
C HIS A 436 -34.79 -9.14 -23.96
N ASN A 437 -35.63 -9.52 -23.00
CA ASN A 437 -36.96 -8.94 -22.82
C ASN A 437 -36.88 -7.72 -21.91
N GLU A 438 -37.88 -6.84 -21.99
CA GLU A 438 -38.10 -5.86 -20.91
C GLU A 438 -38.29 -6.59 -19.59
N THR A 439 -37.86 -5.94 -18.51
CA THR A 439 -38.01 -6.42 -17.14
C THR A 439 -38.58 -5.30 -16.30
N ASP A 440 -38.84 -5.55 -15.02
CA ASP A 440 -39.30 -4.48 -14.13
C ASP A 440 -38.27 -3.33 -14.01
N VAL A 441 -36.99 -3.60 -14.34
CA VAL A 441 -35.90 -2.61 -14.34
C VAL A 441 -35.59 -2.08 -15.75
N ILE A 442 -35.59 -2.93 -16.79
CA ILE A 442 -35.22 -2.54 -18.16
C ILE A 442 -36.45 -2.15 -18.98
N GLU A 443 -36.37 -0.98 -19.61
CA GLU A 443 -37.37 -0.42 -20.50
C GLU A 443 -36.77 -0.12 -21.88
N PHE A 444 -37.44 -0.51 -22.96
CA PHE A 444 -37.04 -0.23 -24.33
C PHE A 444 -37.91 0.86 -24.94
N LYS A 445 -37.29 1.81 -25.62
CA LYS A 445 -37.99 2.90 -26.32
C LYS A 445 -37.37 3.10 -27.69
N SER A 446 -38.22 3.24 -28.72
CA SER A 446 -37.74 3.55 -30.06
C SER A 446 -37.12 4.95 -30.12
N ARG A 447 -36.35 5.24 -31.18
CA ARG A 447 -35.80 6.59 -31.42
C ARG A 447 -36.88 7.68 -31.50
N ASP A 448 -38.12 7.31 -31.86
CA ASP A 448 -39.23 8.26 -32.04
C ASP A 448 -39.65 8.93 -30.73
N TYR A 449 -39.33 8.32 -29.58
CA TYR A 449 -39.52 8.94 -28.27
C TYR A 449 -38.68 10.22 -28.08
N LEU A 450 -37.60 10.36 -28.85
CA LEU A 450 -36.66 11.49 -28.78
C LEU A 450 -36.88 12.50 -29.93
N ILE A 451 -37.93 12.33 -30.74
CA ILE A 451 -38.31 13.28 -31.80
C ILE A 451 -39.18 14.39 -31.22
N GLY A 452 -38.82 15.64 -31.50
CA GLY A 452 -39.56 16.84 -31.11
C GLY A 452 -38.67 17.86 -30.40
N LYS A 453 -39.31 18.90 -29.85
CA LYS A 453 -38.65 19.87 -28.97
C LYS A 453 -38.30 19.21 -27.64
N ASP A 454 -37.19 19.63 -27.05
CA ASP A 454 -36.69 19.06 -25.81
C ASP A 454 -37.72 19.15 -24.66
N GLU A 455 -38.57 20.18 -24.60
CA GLU A 455 -39.65 20.31 -23.62
C GLU A 455 -40.71 19.20 -23.76
N ASP A 456 -41.13 18.90 -25.00
CA ASP A 456 -42.14 17.87 -25.27
C ASP A 456 -41.57 16.47 -25.00
N VAL A 457 -40.30 16.27 -25.35
CA VAL A 457 -39.57 15.03 -25.07
C VAL A 457 -39.41 14.82 -23.57
N SER A 458 -38.95 15.85 -22.83
CA SER A 458 -38.74 15.74 -21.38
C SER A 458 -40.05 15.46 -20.64
N LYS A 459 -41.15 16.10 -21.03
CA LYS A 459 -42.47 15.86 -20.41
C LYS A 459 -42.95 14.43 -20.62
N ARG A 460 -42.88 13.93 -21.86
CA ARG A 460 -43.28 12.56 -22.22
C ARG A 460 -42.48 11.50 -21.47
N ILE A 461 -41.16 11.67 -21.39
CA ILE A 461 -40.27 10.75 -20.66
C ILE A 461 -40.60 10.81 -19.16
N SER A 462 -40.79 12.00 -18.60
CA SER A 462 -41.08 12.16 -17.17
C SER A 462 -42.42 11.57 -16.76
N GLU A 463 -43.45 11.68 -17.60
CA GLU A 463 -44.75 11.03 -17.39
C GLU A 463 -44.63 9.50 -17.41
N ASP A 464 -43.86 8.94 -18.37
CA ASP A 464 -43.59 7.51 -18.43
C ASP A 464 -42.85 7.02 -17.18
N VAL A 465 -41.78 7.72 -16.78
CA VAL A 465 -41.03 7.42 -15.55
C VAL A 465 -41.94 7.42 -14.32
N LYS A 466 -42.74 8.48 -14.11
CA LYS A 466 -43.66 8.58 -12.96
C LYS A 466 -44.66 7.42 -12.92
N SER A 467 -45.14 6.96 -14.08
CA SER A 467 -46.07 5.83 -14.17
C SER A 467 -45.44 4.47 -13.83
N LYS A 468 -44.12 4.32 -14.06
CA LYS A 468 -43.42 3.03 -13.99
C LYS A 468 -42.50 2.86 -12.77
N ILE A 469 -42.03 3.95 -12.17
CA ILE A 469 -41.10 3.92 -11.04
C ILE A 469 -41.80 3.66 -9.69
N SER A 470 -43.14 3.73 -9.65
CA SER A 470 -43.95 3.46 -8.47
C SER A 470 -43.79 2.03 -7.91
N TYR A 471 -43.28 1.09 -8.71
CA TYR A 471 -43.07 -0.30 -8.33
C TYR A 471 -41.60 -0.67 -8.08
N HIS A 472 -40.64 0.10 -8.61
CA HIS A 472 -39.21 -0.16 -8.50
C HIS A 472 -38.40 1.13 -8.43
N THR A 473 -37.48 1.18 -7.48
CA THR A 473 -36.70 2.38 -7.13
C THR A 473 -35.55 2.64 -8.09
N PHE A 474 -35.37 1.79 -9.10
CA PHE A 474 -34.34 1.91 -10.13
C PHE A 474 -34.87 1.39 -11.47
N LYS A 475 -34.71 2.19 -12.52
CA LYS A 475 -35.07 1.88 -13.91
C LYS A 475 -33.93 2.23 -14.87
N ILE A 476 -33.79 1.44 -15.92
CA ILE A 476 -32.85 1.63 -17.02
C ILE A 476 -33.66 1.70 -18.31
N TYR A 477 -33.63 2.83 -18.99
CA TYR A 477 -34.24 2.98 -20.31
C TYR A 477 -33.16 2.92 -21.38
N PHE A 478 -33.36 2.07 -22.39
CA PHE A 478 -32.58 2.08 -23.61
C PHE A 478 -33.41 2.69 -24.74
N PHE A 479 -33.03 3.89 -25.16
CA PHE A 479 -33.60 4.55 -26.33
C PHE A 479 -32.83 4.15 -27.58
N GLY A 480 -33.57 3.88 -28.65
CA GLY A 480 -33.06 3.31 -29.90
C GLY A 480 -33.32 1.81 -30.03
N ILE A 481 -34.24 1.25 -29.24
CA ILE A 481 -34.66 -0.16 -29.32
C ILE A 481 -36.18 -0.19 -29.39
N ASN A 482 -36.74 -0.77 -30.44
CA ASN A 482 -38.19 -0.87 -30.58
C ASN A 482 -38.75 -1.93 -29.59
N ASP A 483 -39.65 -1.52 -28.71
CA ASP A 483 -40.27 -2.36 -27.66
C ASP A 483 -40.94 -3.63 -28.22
N LYS A 484 -41.70 -3.50 -29.32
CA LYS A 484 -42.49 -4.61 -29.90
C LYS A 484 -41.66 -5.58 -30.72
N THR A 485 -40.78 -5.04 -31.56
CA THR A 485 -40.00 -5.83 -32.53
C THR A 485 -38.61 -6.21 -32.00
N LYS A 486 -38.16 -5.56 -30.92
CA LYS A 486 -36.81 -5.65 -30.35
C LYS A 486 -35.68 -5.31 -31.31
N LYS A 487 -36.01 -4.70 -32.44
CA LYS A 487 -35.00 -4.24 -33.41
C LYS A 487 -34.28 -3.02 -32.86
N MET A 488 -32.95 -3.01 -32.99
CA MET A 488 -32.17 -1.80 -32.74
C MET A 488 -32.39 -0.80 -33.87
N ASP A 489 -32.96 0.34 -33.51
CA ASP A 489 -33.14 1.51 -34.37
C ASP A 489 -32.43 2.71 -33.74
N PRO A 490 -31.10 2.75 -33.85
CA PRO A 490 -30.27 3.68 -33.11
C PRO A 490 -30.42 5.13 -33.59
N LEU A 491 -29.89 6.04 -32.77
CA LEU A 491 -29.91 7.47 -33.03
C LEU A 491 -28.60 7.91 -33.70
N THR A 492 -28.66 8.91 -34.58
CA THR A 492 -27.45 9.49 -35.14
C THR A 492 -26.79 10.44 -34.14
N SER A 493 -25.47 10.33 -34.00
CA SER A 493 -24.64 11.10 -33.09
C SER A 493 -24.81 12.62 -33.27
N SER A 494 -25.07 13.07 -34.50
CA SER A 494 -25.34 14.46 -34.85
C SER A 494 -26.68 14.99 -34.31
N LYS A 495 -27.71 14.14 -34.20
CA LYS A 495 -29.04 14.52 -33.68
C LYS A 495 -29.10 14.51 -32.15
N LEU A 496 -28.18 13.81 -31.50
CA LEU A 496 -27.96 13.79 -30.06
C LEU A 496 -26.56 14.35 -29.75
N SER A 497 -26.41 15.66 -29.94
CA SER A 497 -25.23 16.39 -29.45
C SER A 497 -25.17 16.34 -27.91
N SER A 498 -23.97 16.46 -27.36
CA SER A 498 -23.77 16.51 -25.91
C SER A 498 -24.62 17.60 -25.25
N ASP A 499 -24.72 18.78 -25.88
CA ASP A 499 -25.55 19.89 -25.40
C ASP A 499 -27.03 19.52 -25.30
N ARG A 500 -27.53 18.75 -26.28
CA ARG A 500 -28.92 18.28 -26.26
C ARG A 500 -29.15 17.25 -25.17
N VAL A 501 -28.22 16.32 -24.98
CA VAL A 501 -28.28 15.32 -23.89
C VAL A 501 -28.30 16.01 -22.53
N ASP A 502 -27.42 16.99 -22.30
CA ASP A 502 -27.37 17.76 -21.05
C ASP A 502 -28.63 18.61 -20.83
N SER A 503 -29.18 19.20 -21.90
CA SER A 503 -30.46 19.93 -21.89
C SER A 503 -31.61 19.01 -21.45
N LEU A 504 -31.71 17.83 -22.08
CA LEU A 504 -32.74 16.84 -21.77
C LEU A 504 -32.60 16.32 -20.32
N GLU A 505 -31.40 16.00 -19.86
CA GLU A 505 -31.16 15.52 -18.49
C GLU A 505 -31.66 16.53 -17.46
N LYS A 506 -31.28 17.81 -17.63
CA LYS A 506 -31.69 18.91 -16.74
C LYS A 506 -33.20 19.12 -16.75
N LYS A 507 -33.83 19.06 -17.92
CA LYS A 507 -35.29 19.23 -18.06
C LYS A 507 -36.06 18.06 -17.45
N ILE A 508 -35.64 16.82 -17.70
CA ILE A 508 -36.24 15.62 -17.10
C ILE A 508 -36.07 15.66 -15.57
N ALA A 509 -34.87 15.96 -15.07
CA ALA A 509 -34.63 16.10 -13.63
C ALA A 509 -35.54 17.17 -13.00
N LYS A 510 -35.74 18.31 -13.69
CA LYS A 510 -36.66 19.36 -13.23
C LYS A 510 -38.12 18.89 -13.19
N GLU A 511 -38.58 18.15 -14.18
CA GLU A 511 -39.95 17.62 -14.26
C GLU A 511 -40.23 16.51 -13.23
N LEU A 512 -39.21 15.71 -12.91
CA LEU A 512 -39.30 14.65 -11.89
C LEU A 512 -39.12 15.19 -10.45
N GLY A 513 -38.53 16.37 -10.29
CA GLY A 513 -38.31 17.00 -8.98
C GLY A 513 -37.14 16.37 -8.22
N ASN A 514 -37.01 16.73 -6.93
CA ASN A 514 -35.87 16.32 -6.11
C ASN A 514 -35.95 14.87 -5.60
N GLU A 515 -37.08 14.18 -5.83
CA GLU A 515 -37.32 12.81 -5.37
C GLU A 515 -36.67 11.76 -6.29
N MET A 516 -36.20 12.16 -7.47
CA MET A 516 -35.61 11.23 -8.43
C MET A 516 -34.31 11.79 -8.99
N ARG A 517 -33.33 10.90 -9.16
CA ARG A 517 -32.05 11.20 -9.80
C ARG A 517 -32.04 10.59 -11.18
N VAL A 518 -31.65 11.39 -12.17
CA VAL A 518 -31.57 10.97 -13.57
C VAL A 518 -30.16 11.18 -14.08
N THR A 519 -29.70 10.25 -14.92
CA THR A 519 -28.50 10.43 -15.72
C THR A 519 -28.71 9.88 -17.12
N LEU A 520 -28.34 10.67 -18.13
CA LEU A 520 -28.36 10.30 -19.52
C LEU A 520 -26.94 10.01 -20.02
N LEU A 521 -26.78 8.89 -20.70
CA LEU A 521 -25.50 8.43 -21.24
C LEU A 521 -25.68 8.09 -22.71
N LYS A 522 -24.87 8.72 -23.54
CA LYS A 522 -24.73 8.35 -24.94
C LYS A 522 -23.77 7.17 -25.05
N VAL A 523 -24.24 6.07 -25.61
CA VAL A 523 -23.46 4.85 -25.83
C VAL A 523 -23.18 4.72 -27.32
N PRO A 524 -21.91 4.75 -27.76
CA PRO A 524 -21.58 4.60 -29.17
C PRO A 524 -21.95 3.19 -29.67
N LEU A 525 -22.32 3.11 -30.94
CA LEU A 525 -22.50 1.85 -31.67
C LEU A 525 -21.58 1.85 -32.90
N ASP A 526 -20.93 0.71 -33.14
CA ASP A 526 -20.03 0.49 -34.27
C ASP A 526 -18.99 1.63 -34.42
N THR A 527 -18.80 2.18 -35.62
CA THR A 527 -17.79 3.21 -35.91
C THR A 527 -18.18 4.63 -35.45
N GLY A 528 -19.21 4.77 -34.60
CA GLY A 528 -19.46 5.98 -33.78
C GLY A 528 -20.47 7.01 -34.32
N ASP A 529 -20.98 6.86 -35.54
CA ASP A 529 -22.04 7.75 -36.04
C ASP A 529 -23.42 7.37 -35.50
N GLU A 530 -23.63 6.11 -35.11
CA GLU A 530 -24.83 5.64 -34.43
C GLU A 530 -24.60 5.53 -32.91
N CYS A 531 -25.67 5.70 -32.14
CA CYS A 531 -25.63 5.59 -30.69
C CYS A 531 -26.95 5.14 -30.10
N LEU A 532 -26.88 4.50 -28.93
CA LEU A 532 -28.01 4.37 -28.01
C LEU A 532 -27.96 5.50 -26.99
N LEU A 533 -29.12 5.92 -26.51
CA LEU A 533 -29.20 6.78 -25.33
C LEU A 533 -29.70 5.93 -24.17
N ILE A 534 -28.89 5.80 -23.12
CA ILE A 534 -29.28 5.11 -21.89
C ILE A 534 -29.69 6.17 -20.86
N MET A 535 -30.89 6.03 -20.29
CA MET A 535 -31.31 6.82 -19.15
C MET A 535 -31.38 5.95 -17.91
N LEU A 536 -30.70 6.38 -16.86
CA LEU A 536 -30.70 5.75 -15.56
C LEU A 536 -31.54 6.61 -14.62
N VAL A 537 -32.53 6.01 -13.97
CA VAL A 537 -33.40 6.71 -13.03
C VAL A 537 -33.42 5.98 -11.71
N VAL A 538 -33.14 6.70 -10.61
CA VAL A 538 -33.26 6.20 -9.24
C VAL A 538 -34.25 7.07 -8.48
N GLY A 539 -35.24 6.45 -7.84
CA GLY A 539 -36.11 7.12 -6.87
C GLY A 539 -35.44 7.16 -5.49
N ASP A 540 -35.51 8.30 -4.81
CA ASP A 540 -35.09 8.43 -3.42
C ASP A 540 -36.16 7.76 -2.53
N ASN A 541 -35.79 6.67 -1.87
CA ASN A 541 -36.65 6.02 -0.87
C ASN A 541 -36.71 6.90 0.39
N ASN A 542 -37.70 7.77 0.47
CA ASN A 542 -38.27 8.20 1.76
C ASN A 542 -39.55 7.39 2.00
N ILE A 543 -39.40 6.13 2.40
CA ILE A 543 -40.40 5.39 3.19
C ILE A 543 -39.70 4.81 4.39
#